data_AF-A0A376VTA5-F1
#
_entry.id   AF-A0A376VTA5-F1
#
_cell.length_a   1.000
_cell.length_b   1.000
_cell.length_c   1.000
_cell.angle_alpha   90.00
_cell.angle_beta   90.00
_cell.angle_gamma   90.00
#
_symmetry.space_group_name_H-M   'P 1'
#
loop_
_entity.id
_entity.type
_entity.pdbx_description
1 polymer ?
#
loop_
_entity_poly.entity_id
_entity_poly.type
_entity_poly.pdbx_seq_one_letter_code
_entity_poly.pdbx_strand_id
1 'polypeptide(L)' 'MPIGHGVLRGALISYIHTTRYLNAVIAGGARYDLNGQPCGEVTEEDKSVASELLKRRLAQIKQQNSQQQTTGDDGDDS' A
#
# COMPACT_ATOMS: atom_id res chain seq x y z
N MET A 1 12.39 23.39 3.74
CA MET A 1 12.76 21.98 3.95
C MET A 1 13.21 21.39 2.61
N PRO A 2 14.52 21.26 2.34
CA PRO A 2 14.98 20.58 1.13
C PRO A 2 14.73 19.08 1.26
N ILE A 3 13.90 18.52 0.38
CA ILE A 3 13.70 17.06 0.26
C ILE A 3 14.47 16.60 -0.96
N GLY A 4 15.39 15.65 -0.79
CA GLY A 4 16.12 15.06 -1.90
C GLY A 4 15.18 14.26 -2.82
N HIS A 5 15.39 14.32 -4.14
CA HIS A 5 14.55 13.63 -5.13
C HIS A 5 14.37 12.13 -4.85
N GLY A 6 15.43 11.45 -4.40
CA GLY A 6 15.37 10.02 -4.05
C GLY A 6 14.46 9.73 -2.86
N VAL A 7 14.51 10.58 -1.82
CA VAL A 7 13.67 10.46 -0.63
C VAL A 7 12.21 10.68 -1.00
N LEU A 8 11.92 11.70 -1.81
CA LEU A 8 10.56 11.97 -2.30
C LEU A 8 9.99 10.79 -3.10
N ARG A 9 10.79 10.26 -4.05
CA ARG A 9 10.38 9.11 -4.86
C ARG A 9 10.11 7.87 -4.00
N GLY A 10 10.99 7.59 -3.04
CA GLY A 10 10.81 6.48 -2.09
C GLY A 10 9.53 6.62 -1.28
N ALA A 11 9.28 7.79 -0.71
CA ALA A 11 8.07 8.06 0.07
C ALA A 11 6.79 7.88 -0.77
N LEU A 12 6.78 8.35 -2.02
CA LEU A 12 5.64 8.18 -2.93
C LEU A 12 5.41 6.71 -3.27
N ILE A 13 6.47 5.96 -3.60
CA ILE A 13 6.38 4.52 -3.87
C ILE A 13 5.80 3.78 -2.65
N SER A 14 6.32 4.05 -1.45
CA SER A 14 5.78 3.44 -0.22
C SER A 14 4.30 3.75 -0.03
N TYR A 15 3.86 4.99 -0.29
CA TYR A 15 2.47 5.42 -0.18
C TYR A 15 1.54 4.69 -1.17
N ILE A 16 1.89 4.64 -2.45
CA ILE A 16 1.03 4.00 -3.47
C ILE A 16 0.88 2.49 -3.27
N HIS A 17 1.83 1.85 -2.59
CA HIS A 17 1.70 0.43 -2.27
C HIS A 17 0.76 0.17 -1.10
N THR A 18 0.42 1.17 -0.26
CA THR A 18 -0.39 0.96 0.95
C THR A 18 -1.79 0.41 0.64
N THR A 19 -2.32 -0.42 1.55
CA THR A 19 -3.69 -0.94 1.47
C THR A 19 -4.73 0.17 1.30
N ARG A 20 -4.54 1.29 2.01
CA ARG A 20 -5.41 2.46 1.91
C ARG A 20 -5.44 3.03 0.49
N TYR A 21 -4.28 3.22 -0.13
CA TYR A 21 -4.23 3.75 -1.49
C TYR A 21 -4.84 2.79 -2.50
N LEU A 22 -4.52 1.49 -2.41
CA LEU A 22 -5.08 0.48 -3.31
C LEU A 22 -6.61 0.40 -3.21
N ASN A 23 -7.17 0.46 -1.99
CA ASN A 23 -8.62 0.53 -1.80
C ASN A 23 -9.24 1.78 -2.44
N ALA A 24 -8.58 2.94 -2.35
CA ALA A 24 -9.05 4.16 -2.99
C ALA A 24 -9.06 4.04 -4.52
N VAL A 25 -8.03 3.42 -5.11
CA VAL A 25 -8.00 3.15 -6.56
C VAL A 25 -9.11 2.19 -6.96
N ILE A 26 -9.35 1.12 -6.19
CA ILE A 26 -10.44 0.17 -6.47
C ILE A 26 -11.82 0.84 -6.41
N ALA A 27 -12.03 1.76 -5.46
CA ALA A 27 -13.25 2.55 -5.39
C ALA A 27 -13.45 3.46 -6.62
N GLY A 28 -12.36 3.81 -7.31
CA GLY A 28 -12.37 4.63 -8.52
C GLY A 28 -12.56 6.12 -8.26
N GLY A 29 -12.97 6.84 -9.30
CA GLY A 29 -13.25 8.29 -9.26
C GLY A 29 -12.17 9.14 -9.91
N ALA A 30 -12.29 10.46 -9.72
CA ALA A 30 -11.36 11.44 -10.27
C ALA A 30 -10.00 11.39 -9.59
N ARG A 31 -8.93 11.54 -10.38
CA ARG A 31 -7.58 11.79 -9.90
C ARG A 31 -7.39 13.29 -9.74
N TYR A 32 -6.47 13.69 -8.87
CA TYR A 32 -6.22 15.10 -8.57
C TYR A 32 -4.75 15.44 -8.77
N ASP A 33 -4.50 16.63 -9.32
CA ASP A 33 -3.16 17.19 -9.41
C ASP A 33 -2.71 17.77 -8.05
N LEU A 34 -1.51 18.35 -8.03
CA LEU A 34 -0.95 18.96 -6.82
C LEU A 34 -1.69 20.24 -6.38
N ASN A 35 -2.49 20.84 -7.27
CA ASN A 35 -3.33 22.01 -6.99
C ASN A 35 -4.75 21.61 -6.57
N GLY A 36 -5.03 20.30 -6.46
CA GLY A 36 -6.36 19.78 -6.12
C GLY A 36 -7.38 19.86 -7.25
N GLN A 37 -6.93 20.06 -8.50
CA GLN A 37 -7.80 20.07 -9.67
C GLN A 37 -7.97 18.64 -10.21
N PRO A 38 -9.17 18.26 -10.67
CA PRO A 38 -9.37 16.98 -11.35
C PRO A 38 -8.43 16.83 -12.54
N CYS A 39 -7.67 15.74 -12.57
CA CYS A 39 -6.66 15.43 -13.57
C CYS A 39 -6.79 13.97 -14.01
N GLY A 40 -7.84 13.71 -14.79
CA GLY A 40 -8.18 12.37 -15.26
C GLY A 40 -8.93 11.52 -14.22
N GLU A 41 -9.10 10.25 -14.55
CA GLU A 41 -9.92 9.32 -13.77
C GLU A 41 -9.19 7.98 -13.59
N VAL A 42 -9.63 7.21 -12.61
CA VAL A 42 -9.17 5.83 -12.43
C VAL A 42 -9.88 4.93 -13.44
N THR A 43 -9.12 4.27 -14.30
CA THR A 43 -9.67 3.36 -15.32
C THR A 43 -10.01 1.99 -14.75
N GLU A 44 -10.73 1.15 -15.50
CA GLU A 44 -11.03 -0.21 -15.06
C GLU A 44 -9.77 -1.08 -14.98
N GLU A 45 -8.78 -0.84 -15.84
CA GLU A 45 -7.48 -1.50 -15.80
C GLU A 45 -6.74 -1.16 -14.49
N ASP A 46 -6.75 0.11 -14.08
CA ASP A 46 -6.16 0.55 -12.81
C ASP A 46 -6.80 -0.17 -11.61
N LYS A 47 -8.13 -0.30 -11.60
CA LYS A 47 -8.87 -1.03 -10.55
C LYS A 47 -8.48 -2.49 -10.51
N SER A 48 -8.36 -3.14 -11.67
CA SER A 48 -7.94 -4.54 -11.79
C SER A 48 -6.55 -4.75 -11.21
N VAL A 49 -5.57 -3.94 -11.62
CA VAL A 49 -4.20 -3.99 -11.11
C VAL A 49 -4.15 -3.73 -9.61
N ALA A 50 -4.89 -2.73 -9.11
CA ALA A 50 -4.95 -2.43 -7.69
C ALA A 50 -5.54 -3.59 -6.85
N SER A 51 -6.57 -4.27 -7.37
CA SER A 51 -7.17 -5.45 -6.75
C SER A 51 -6.18 -6.62 -6.63
N GLU A 52 -5.40 -6.88 -7.69
CA GLU A 52 -4.35 -7.90 -7.63
C GLU A 52 -3.25 -7.57 -6.63
N LEU A 53 -2.77 -6.31 -6.63
CA LEU A 53 -1.74 -5.86 -5.69
C LEU A 53 -2.23 -5.96 -4.25
N LEU A 54 -3.49 -5.62 -3.99
CA LEU A 54 -4.09 -5.73 -2.67
C LEU A 54 -4.12 -7.18 -2.19
N LYS A 55 -4.55 -8.12 -3.04
CA LYS A 55 -4.55 -9.56 -2.71
C LYS A 55 -3.15 -10.05 -2.33
N ARG A 56 -2.12 -9.70 -3.12
CA ARG A 56 -0.72 -10.07 -2.84
C ARG A 56 -0.25 -9.50 -1.51
N ARG A 57 -0.56 -8.22 -1.22
CA ARG A 57 -0.16 -7.56 0.02
C ARG A 57 -0.83 -8.19 1.25
N LEU A 58 -2.11 -8.51 1.18
CA LEU A 58 -2.82 -9.16 2.29
C LEU A 58 -2.28 -10.57 2.55
N ALA A 59 -1.93 -11.32 1.50
CA ALA A 59 -1.27 -12.62 1.64
C ALA A 59 0.08 -12.51 2.36
N GLN A 60 0.90 -11.51 2.00
CA GLN A 60 2.19 -11.25 2.65
C GLN A 60 2.02 -10.87 4.13
N ILE A 61 1.08 -9.99 4.46
CA ILE A 61 0.80 -9.61 5.86
C ILE A 61 0.37 -10.83 6.67
N LYS A 62 -0.49 -11.69 6.12
CA LYS A 62 -0.92 -12.93 6.77
C LYS A 62 0.27 -13.86 7.06
N GLN A 63 1.16 -14.04 6.09
CA GLN A 63 2.37 -14.85 6.25
C GLN A 63 3.31 -14.27 7.31
N GLN A 64 3.49 -12.95 7.32
CA GLN A 64 4.34 -12.27 8.31
C GLN A 64 3.77 -12.40 9.73
N ASN A 65 2.46 -12.26 9.89
CA ASN A 65 1.81 -12.42 11.20
C ASN A 65 1.92 -13.86 11.71
N SER A 66 1.82 -14.87 10.84
CA SER A 66 2.00 -16.27 11.25
C SER A 66 3.44 -16.59 11.70
N GLN A 67 4.45 -15.93 11.13
CA GLN A 67 5.86 -16.16 11.51
C GLN A 67 6.22 -15.48 12.84
N GLN A 68 5.57 -14.36 13.19
CA GLN A 68 5.80 -13.68 14.47
C GLN A 68 5.15 -14.39 15.66
N GLN A 69 4.12 -15.20 15.43
CA GLN A 69 3.44 -15.96 16.49
C GLN A 69 4.19 -17.24 16.91
N THR A 70 5.12 -17.76 16.09
CA THR A 70 5.87 -18.99 16.41
C THR A 70 7.14 -18.73 17.22
N THR A 71 7.60 -17.48 17.33
CA THR A 71 8.87 -17.12 17.99
C THR A 71 8.70 -16.55 19.40
N GLY A 72 7.52 -16.74 20.03
CA GLY A 72 7.16 -16.13 21.30
C GLY A 72 6.74 -17.09 22.43
N ASP A 73 6.96 -18.40 22.29
CA ASP A 73 6.43 -19.41 23.25
C ASP A 73 7.52 -20.17 24.06
N ASP A 74 8.81 -20.04 23.74
CA ASP A 74 9.85 -20.78 24.48
C ASP A 74 10.54 -19.88 25.52
N GLY A 75 10.02 -19.85 26.76
CA GLY A 75 10.68 -19.17 27.88
C GLY A 75 10.00 -19.19 29.25
N ASP A 76 10.17 -20.33 29.95
CA ASP A 76 10.46 -20.49 31.39
C ASP A 76 9.39 -20.21 32.47
N ASP A 77 9.03 -21.26 33.24
CA ASP A 77 9.31 -21.27 34.69
C ASP A 77 9.32 -22.73 35.21
N SER A 78 10.50 -23.17 35.67
CA SER A 78 10.72 -24.43 36.42
C SER A 78 10.70 -24.18 37.92
#